data_AF-G3AV62-F1
#
_entry.id   AF-G3AV62-F1
#
_cell.length_a   1.000
_cell.length_b   1.000
_cell.length_c   1.000
_cell.angle_alpha   90.00
_cell.angle_beta   90.00
_cell.angle_gamma   90.00
#
_symmetry.space_group_name_H-M   'P 1'
#
loop_
_entity.id
_entity.type
_entity.pdbx_description
1 polymer ?
#
loop_
_entity_poly.entity_id
_entity_poly.type
_entity_poly.pdbx_seq_one_letter_code
_entity_poly.pdbx_strand_id
1 'polypeptide(L)'
;MTLMQLALFMRLYHSVSPEDGDGINGGDAQVFNAILVQMGFTLGLHREPDNFPDTCNDEKVNNLGRKIWTFLLISDLNLAMANGTMLNVNMDSFDTKAPFYKPGNENVIDVELEQSTMKCFTQFDISYQPLHELLSTIMKVRGSSNMSELCTKLSYMECHFVDRFGDLMDRTEALKNEKEDIMPRTLRMKIYCTGNFFMVSLYLHIFNHYERKGSTDLAYYYLKKIFVVVILDLMPFFWECVSDIHRMVSRDSTDLVIIPAYETVAHKSLLVITAVYLRVRHKVLTLQSRYNHSPLMKGNDKYRVHYQRLVNISELLLKCRDVFREGVSKLAHRYYYAWRITKAQNFLHSLYTNDELFKQYKPLHESLIFNNDQMLEELEFIIESSLTKVKEAKKNPKNPVYSKYSYEDFATKRFASTPLFDTNSTASSDIDVTDYKPNEQIDSIWLQMMNMKNEYGDPGTGRFGGNNMGVPSMSTGTSQMIDPIYNINVAATPNIMSQLDGTIPGVGTGLTPGPGNAFSPAIPMNFGSANELFENYPIDELFKDFS
;
A
#
# COMPACT_ATOMS: atom_id res chain seq x y z
N MET A 1 -28.28 14.87 4.09
CA MET A 1 -27.94 13.57 4.73
C MET A 1 -27.99 12.39 3.76
N THR A 2 -29.07 12.15 3.03
CA THR A 2 -29.19 10.98 2.12
C THR A 2 -28.13 10.94 1.02
N LEU A 3 -27.84 12.07 0.37
CA LEU A 3 -26.77 12.16 -0.65
C LEU A 3 -25.38 11.82 -0.08
N MET A 4 -25.10 12.29 1.14
CA MET A 4 -23.85 11.97 1.85
C MET A 4 -23.73 10.48 2.13
N GLN A 5 -24.80 9.83 2.58
CA GLN A 5 -24.82 8.38 2.80
C GLN A 5 -24.58 7.61 1.51
N LEU A 6 -25.24 8.00 0.41
CA LEU A 6 -25.01 7.37 -0.89
C LEU A 6 -23.54 7.50 -1.32
N ALA A 7 -22.98 8.71 -1.26
CA ALA A 7 -21.58 8.95 -1.61
C ALA A 7 -20.61 8.14 -0.72
N LEU A 8 -20.93 8.01 0.58
CA LEU A 8 -20.16 7.21 1.52
C LEU A 8 -20.20 5.72 1.18
N PHE A 9 -21.37 5.17 0.83
CA PHE A 9 -21.49 3.77 0.42
C PHE A 9 -20.76 3.49 -0.89
N MET A 10 -20.82 4.41 -1.86
CA MET A 10 -20.03 4.32 -3.09
C MET A 10 -18.53 4.29 -2.77
N ARG A 11 -18.05 5.21 -1.92
CA ARG A 11 -16.64 5.24 -1.50
C ARG A 11 -16.22 3.95 -0.81
N LEU A 12 -17.07 3.44 0.10
CA LEU A 12 -16.82 2.18 0.79
C LEU A 12 -16.69 1.04 -0.22
N TYR A 13 -17.61 0.95 -1.19
CA TYR A 13 -17.57 -0.05 -2.26
C TYR A 13 -16.25 0.01 -3.03
N HIS A 14 -15.85 1.18 -3.53
CA HIS A 14 -14.57 1.31 -4.25
C HIS A 14 -13.36 0.86 -3.40
N SER A 15 -13.38 1.09 -2.08
CA SER A 15 -12.28 0.66 -1.19
C SER A 15 -12.15 -0.85 -1.00
N VAL A 16 -13.22 -1.62 -1.22
CA VAL A 16 -13.27 -3.07 -0.96
C VAL A 16 -13.55 -3.92 -2.21
N SER A 17 -13.96 -3.27 -3.30
CA SER A 17 -14.35 -3.93 -4.54
C SER A 17 -13.18 -4.71 -5.15
N PRO A 18 -13.38 -5.98 -5.53
CA PRO A 18 -12.32 -6.78 -6.12
C PRO A 18 -11.92 -6.35 -7.54
N GLU A 19 -12.80 -5.68 -8.28
CA GLU A 19 -12.62 -5.33 -9.70
C GLU A 19 -11.96 -3.97 -9.95
N ASP A 20 -12.06 -3.04 -9.01
CA ASP A 20 -11.59 -1.66 -9.16
C ASP A 20 -10.53 -1.33 -8.11
N GLY A 21 -10.91 -1.48 -6.83
CA GLY A 21 -10.09 -1.05 -5.69
C GLY A 21 -9.77 0.45 -5.70
N ASP A 22 -9.02 0.93 -4.72
CA ASP A 22 -8.52 2.33 -4.69
C ASP A 22 -7.35 2.59 -5.67
N GLY A 23 -7.03 1.61 -6.54
CA GLY A 23 -5.87 1.66 -7.43
C GLY A 23 -4.52 1.68 -6.68
N ILE A 24 -3.41 1.69 -7.44
CA ILE A 24 -2.05 1.71 -6.86
C ILE A 24 -1.69 3.09 -6.30
N ASN A 25 -2.16 4.16 -6.95
CA ASN A 25 -1.77 5.53 -6.60
C ASN A 25 -2.74 6.20 -5.62
N GLY A 26 -3.94 5.65 -5.41
CA GLY A 26 -4.91 6.17 -4.45
C GLY A 26 -5.36 7.63 -4.66
N GLY A 27 -5.06 8.23 -5.82
CA GLY A 27 -5.34 9.64 -6.10
C GLY A 27 -6.84 9.93 -6.14
N ASP A 28 -7.61 9.12 -6.87
CA ASP A 28 -9.06 9.25 -6.94
C ASP A 28 -9.71 9.04 -5.57
N ALA A 29 -9.17 8.08 -4.80
CA ALA A 29 -9.60 7.81 -3.43
C ALA A 29 -9.37 9.01 -2.49
N GLN A 30 -8.25 9.74 -2.66
CA GLN A 30 -7.96 10.95 -1.91
C GLN A 30 -8.94 12.08 -2.27
N VAL A 31 -9.17 12.32 -3.56
CA VAL A 31 -10.09 13.37 -4.03
C VAL A 31 -11.51 13.08 -3.55
N PHE A 32 -11.98 11.85 -3.71
CA PHE A 32 -13.31 11.44 -3.24
C PHE A 32 -13.43 11.64 -1.73
N ASN A 33 -12.42 11.22 -0.95
CA ASN A 33 -12.46 11.40 0.51
C ASN A 33 -12.49 12.88 0.91
N ALA A 34 -11.72 13.74 0.25
CA ALA A 34 -11.75 15.19 0.48
C ALA A 34 -13.15 15.78 0.21
N ILE A 35 -13.83 15.32 -0.86
CA ILE A 35 -15.21 15.73 -1.14
C ILE A 35 -16.15 15.30 0.00
N LEU A 36 -16.04 14.07 0.50
CA LEU A 36 -16.86 13.58 1.62
C LEU A 36 -16.61 14.38 2.91
N VAL A 37 -15.37 14.72 3.21
CA VAL A 37 -14.99 15.58 4.33
C VAL A 37 -15.65 16.96 4.17
N GLN A 38 -15.57 17.56 2.99
CA GLN A 38 -16.20 18.85 2.70
C GLN A 38 -17.74 18.80 2.81
N MET A 39 -18.37 17.70 2.38
CA MET A 39 -19.80 17.47 2.61
C MET A 39 -20.11 17.40 4.10
N GLY A 40 -19.27 16.71 4.89
CA GLY A 40 -19.38 16.63 6.34
C GLY A 40 -19.31 18.01 7.01
N PHE A 41 -18.37 18.87 6.59
CA PHE A 41 -18.30 20.26 7.04
C PHE A 41 -19.56 21.06 6.70
N THR A 42 -20.03 20.96 5.46
CA THR A 42 -21.21 21.69 4.97
C THR A 42 -22.49 21.28 5.71
N LEU A 43 -22.59 20.00 6.10
CA LEU A 43 -23.72 19.47 6.88
C LEU A 43 -23.58 19.71 8.39
N GLY A 44 -22.47 20.29 8.86
CA GLY A 44 -22.24 20.54 10.28
C GLY A 44 -21.89 19.29 11.10
N LEU A 45 -21.51 18.16 10.47
CA LEU A 45 -21.26 16.90 11.17
C LEU A 45 -20.01 16.91 12.06
N HIS A 46 -19.13 17.87 11.86
CA HIS A 46 -17.94 18.14 12.67
C HIS A 46 -18.27 18.84 14.00
N ARG A 47 -19.51 19.32 14.16
CA ARG A 47 -19.99 20.00 15.36
C ARG A 47 -20.78 19.06 16.25
N GLU A 48 -20.45 19.08 17.54
CA GLU A 48 -21.11 18.25 18.55
C GLU A 48 -22.61 18.61 18.70
N PRO A 49 -23.55 17.70 18.36
CA PRO A 49 -24.99 18.00 18.38
C PRO A 49 -25.52 18.37 19.76
N ASP A 50 -24.92 17.85 20.84
CA ASP A 50 -25.34 18.17 22.23
C ASP A 50 -25.23 19.67 22.54
N ASN A 51 -24.40 20.42 21.81
CA ASN A 51 -24.21 21.85 21.99
C ASN A 51 -25.32 22.70 21.36
N PHE A 52 -26.24 22.09 20.58
CA PHE A 52 -27.29 22.77 19.82
C PHE A 52 -28.67 22.15 20.06
N PRO A 53 -29.17 22.14 21.31
CA PRO A 53 -30.40 21.44 21.69
C PRO A 53 -31.67 21.97 21.00
N ASP A 54 -31.64 23.21 20.50
CA ASP A 54 -32.78 23.83 19.81
C ASP A 54 -32.96 23.35 18.36
N THR A 55 -31.88 22.83 17.75
CA THR A 55 -31.86 22.38 16.34
C THR A 55 -31.66 20.87 16.21
N CYS A 56 -30.87 20.27 17.11
CA CYS A 56 -30.46 18.87 17.08
C CYS A 56 -31.30 18.02 18.05
N ASN A 57 -32.60 17.89 17.76
CA ASN A 57 -33.58 17.37 18.71
C ASN A 57 -33.76 15.83 18.62
N ASP A 58 -33.28 15.22 17.53
CA ASP A 58 -33.39 13.78 17.27
C ASP A 58 -32.07 13.07 17.59
N GLU A 59 -32.06 12.35 18.71
CA GLU A 59 -30.88 11.61 19.19
C GLU A 59 -30.39 10.55 18.20
N LYS A 60 -31.30 9.94 17.41
CA LYS A 60 -30.96 8.91 16.42
C LYS A 60 -30.24 9.51 15.21
N VAL A 61 -30.67 10.69 14.77
CA VAL A 61 -30.01 11.44 13.67
C VAL A 61 -28.67 12.00 14.14
N ASN A 62 -28.61 12.52 15.37
CA ASN A 62 -27.37 13.02 15.96
C ASN A 62 -26.31 11.92 16.05
N ASN A 63 -26.68 10.73 16.55
CA ASN A 63 -25.76 9.61 16.66
C ASN A 63 -25.29 9.10 15.29
N LEU A 64 -26.17 9.11 14.28
CA LEU A 64 -25.79 8.80 12.90
C LEU A 64 -24.77 9.80 12.34
N GLY A 65 -24.94 11.09 12.65
CA GLY A 65 -23.99 12.15 12.32
C GLY A 65 -22.60 11.88 12.92
N ARG A 66 -22.55 11.53 14.22
CA ARG A 66 -21.30 11.14 14.90
C ARG A 66 -20.63 9.96 14.19
N LYS A 67 -21.37 8.90 13.85
CA LYS A 67 -20.83 7.71 13.16
C LYS A 67 -20.23 8.04 11.80
N ILE A 68 -20.95 8.85 11.01
CA ILE A 68 -20.47 9.28 9.69
C ILE A 68 -19.19 10.09 9.86
N TRP A 69 -19.18 11.07 10.76
CA TRP A 69 -17.99 11.90 11.00
C TRP A 69 -16.79 11.07 11.45
N THR A 70 -16.96 10.21 12.47
CA THR A 70 -15.86 9.34 12.94
C THR A 70 -15.36 8.41 11.83
N PHE A 71 -16.24 7.87 10.99
CA PHE A 71 -15.80 7.08 9.84
C PHE A 71 -14.98 7.88 8.84
N LEU A 72 -15.31 9.15 8.57
CA LEU A 72 -14.50 10.01 7.71
C LEU A 72 -13.10 10.22 8.30
N LEU A 73 -12.97 10.42 9.61
CA LEU A 73 -11.68 10.51 10.29
C LEU A 73 -10.86 9.22 10.14
N ILE A 74 -11.51 8.05 10.28
CA ILE A 74 -10.88 6.74 10.05
C ILE A 74 -10.41 6.60 8.60
N SER A 75 -11.24 6.99 7.63
CA SER A 75 -10.92 6.89 6.20
C SER A 75 -9.76 7.81 5.82
N ASP A 76 -9.75 9.04 6.34
CA ASP A 76 -8.68 10.01 6.12
C ASP A 76 -7.33 9.53 6.67
N LEU A 77 -7.31 9.00 7.90
CA LEU A 77 -6.11 8.39 8.47
C LEU A 77 -5.63 7.19 7.65
N ASN A 78 -6.52 6.30 7.23
CA ASN A 78 -6.14 5.13 6.44
C ASN A 78 -5.52 5.53 5.10
N LEU A 79 -6.06 6.54 4.42
CA LEU A 79 -5.49 7.05 3.17
C LEU A 79 -4.14 7.74 3.38
N ALA A 80 -3.99 8.49 4.47
CA ALA A 80 -2.71 9.10 4.83
C ALA A 80 -1.64 8.03 5.12
N MET A 81 -1.98 6.98 5.87
CA MET A 81 -1.08 5.87 6.18
C MET A 81 -0.73 5.03 4.94
N ALA A 82 -1.69 4.82 4.03
CA ALA A 82 -1.49 4.00 2.83
C ALA A 82 -0.68 4.73 1.75
N ASN A 83 -1.05 5.97 1.45
CA ASN A 83 -0.58 6.71 0.28
C ASN A 83 0.40 7.83 0.62
N GLY A 84 0.64 8.11 1.91
CA GLY A 84 1.44 9.27 2.32
C GLY A 84 0.80 10.59 1.89
N THR A 85 -0.53 10.69 1.98
CA THR A 85 -1.28 11.91 1.67
C THR A 85 -1.44 12.78 2.90
N MET A 86 -1.56 14.10 2.71
CA MET A 86 -1.85 15.01 3.83
C MET A 86 -3.27 14.75 4.35
N LEU A 87 -3.45 14.87 5.67
CA LEU A 87 -4.76 14.77 6.30
C LEU A 87 -5.65 15.93 5.84
N ASN A 88 -6.90 15.61 5.51
CA ASN A 88 -7.89 16.61 5.11
C ASN A 88 -8.54 17.29 6.32
N VAL A 89 -8.53 16.63 7.49
CA VAL A 89 -9.11 17.15 8.73
C VAL A 89 -8.01 17.54 9.71
N ASN A 90 -8.06 18.76 10.21
CA ASN A 90 -7.23 19.20 11.34
C ASN A 90 -7.94 18.81 12.66
N MET A 91 -7.18 18.31 13.64
CA MET A 91 -7.68 18.00 14.98
C MET A 91 -8.41 19.17 15.65
N ASP A 92 -7.98 20.42 15.42
CA ASP A 92 -8.62 21.61 15.99
C ASP A 92 -9.91 22.04 15.26
N SER A 93 -10.29 21.35 14.18
CA SER A 93 -11.42 21.75 13.32
C SER A 93 -12.75 21.07 13.66
N PHE A 94 -12.81 20.21 14.68
CA PHE A 94 -14.02 19.51 15.09
C PHE A 94 -14.10 19.33 16.62
N ASP A 95 -15.31 19.24 17.16
CA ASP A 95 -15.58 19.00 18.60
C ASP A 95 -16.49 17.78 18.83
N THR A 96 -16.78 17.01 17.77
CA THR A 96 -17.69 15.85 17.79
C THR A 96 -17.14 14.71 18.66
N LYS A 97 -17.99 14.20 19.56
CA LYS A 97 -17.67 13.06 20.44
C LYS A 97 -17.78 11.73 19.71
N ALA A 98 -17.12 10.71 20.25
CA ALA A 98 -17.26 9.34 19.79
C ALA A 98 -18.74 8.86 19.83
N PRO A 99 -19.19 8.09 18.82
CA PRO A 99 -20.51 7.46 18.83
C PRO A 99 -20.70 6.57 20.06
N PHE A 100 -21.92 6.56 20.61
CA PHE A 100 -22.27 5.73 21.77
C PHE A 100 -23.64 5.07 21.60
N TYR A 101 -23.83 3.97 22.31
CA TYR A 101 -25.10 3.25 22.33
C TYR A 101 -25.98 3.73 23.49
N LYS A 102 -27.25 4.01 23.20
CA LYS A 102 -28.30 4.23 24.18
C LYS A 102 -29.63 3.74 23.58
N PRO A 103 -30.49 3.05 24.35
CA PRO A 103 -31.80 2.64 23.88
C PRO A 103 -32.57 3.79 23.20
N GLY A 104 -32.92 3.63 21.93
CA GLY A 104 -33.61 4.63 21.11
C GLY A 104 -32.73 5.39 20.11
N ASN A 105 -31.39 5.29 20.21
CA ASN A 105 -30.45 5.94 19.29
C ASN A 105 -29.90 5.02 18.19
N GLU A 106 -30.47 3.82 18.05
CA GLU A 106 -30.00 2.78 17.14
C GLU A 106 -30.32 3.12 15.68
N ASN A 107 -29.34 2.91 14.79
CA ASN A 107 -29.51 3.11 13.35
C ASN A 107 -29.66 1.79 12.57
N VAL A 108 -29.44 0.66 13.22
CA VAL A 108 -29.52 -0.70 12.63
C VAL A 108 -30.61 -1.51 13.32
N ILE A 109 -31.18 -2.50 12.60
CA ILE A 109 -32.21 -3.41 13.13
C ILE A 109 -31.62 -4.34 14.21
N ASP A 110 -30.39 -4.80 13.97
CA ASP A 110 -29.62 -5.62 14.90
C ASP A 110 -28.94 -4.73 15.96
N VAL A 111 -29.48 -4.80 17.18
CA VAL A 111 -29.02 -4.04 18.34
C VAL A 111 -27.67 -4.55 18.86
N GLU A 112 -27.39 -5.85 18.74
CA GLU A 112 -26.11 -6.41 19.20
C GLU A 112 -24.97 -5.94 18.30
N LEU A 113 -25.19 -5.95 16.98
CA LEU A 113 -24.26 -5.41 15.99
C LEU A 113 -23.98 -3.92 16.22
N GLU A 114 -25.01 -3.14 16.51
CA GLU A 114 -24.89 -1.72 16.85
C GLU A 114 -24.00 -1.52 18.09
N GLN A 115 -24.23 -2.26 19.17
CA GLN A 115 -23.41 -2.19 20.38
C GLN A 115 -21.94 -2.57 20.13
N SER A 116 -21.68 -3.61 19.34
CA SER A 116 -20.33 -4.02 18.97
C SER A 116 -19.64 -2.99 18.08
N THR A 117 -20.36 -2.37 17.16
CA THR A 117 -19.85 -1.28 16.32
C THR A 117 -19.43 -0.09 17.18
N MET A 118 -20.21 0.29 18.19
CA MET A 118 -19.88 1.41 19.08
C MET A 118 -18.58 1.14 19.86
N LYS A 119 -18.38 -0.07 20.36
CA LYS A 119 -17.12 -0.48 21.01
C LYS A 119 -15.92 -0.28 20.08
N CYS A 120 -16.06 -0.60 18.80
CA CYS A 120 -14.99 -0.42 17.81
C CYS A 120 -14.64 1.06 17.60
N PHE A 121 -15.64 1.96 17.55
CA PHE A 121 -15.39 3.40 17.44
C PHE A 121 -14.68 3.96 18.68
N THR A 122 -15.06 3.54 19.88
CA THR A 122 -14.38 3.98 21.12
C THR A 122 -12.92 3.53 21.14
N GLN A 123 -12.60 2.34 20.61
CA GLN A 123 -11.21 1.87 20.50
C GLN A 123 -10.38 2.72 19.55
N PHE A 124 -10.96 3.16 18.43
CA PHE A 124 -10.30 4.03 17.48
C PHE A 124 -9.96 5.41 18.09
N ASP A 125 -10.86 5.97 18.88
CA ASP A 125 -10.69 7.29 19.52
C ASP A 125 -9.38 7.36 20.33
N ILE A 126 -9.04 6.29 21.06
CA ILE A 126 -7.79 6.16 21.84
C ILE A 126 -6.54 6.26 20.95
N SER A 127 -6.61 5.77 19.71
CA SER A 127 -5.48 5.70 18.79
C SER A 127 -5.40 6.90 17.83
N TYR A 128 -6.47 7.69 17.72
CA TYR A 128 -6.57 8.77 16.75
C TYR A 128 -5.50 9.85 16.96
N GLN A 129 -5.41 10.39 18.18
CA GLN A 129 -4.46 11.46 18.49
C GLN A 129 -2.99 11.04 18.26
N PRO A 130 -2.49 9.91 18.81
CA PRO A 130 -1.12 9.47 18.57
C PRO A 130 -0.78 9.28 17.09
N LEU A 131 -1.72 8.71 16.30
CA LEU A 131 -1.54 8.53 14.86
C LEU A 131 -1.51 9.87 14.11
N HIS A 132 -2.45 10.77 14.41
CA HIS A 132 -2.51 12.09 13.81
C HIS A 132 -1.22 12.88 14.08
N GLU A 133 -0.72 12.85 15.31
CA GLU A 133 0.53 13.49 15.69
C GLU A 133 1.74 12.93 14.94
N LEU A 134 1.84 11.60 14.82
CA LEU A 134 2.92 10.95 14.07
C LEU A 134 2.87 11.34 12.58
N LEU A 135 1.68 11.25 11.97
CA LEU A 135 1.47 11.62 10.57
C LEU A 135 1.81 13.10 10.34
N SER A 136 1.39 13.99 11.23
CA SER A 136 1.71 15.43 11.15
C SER A 136 3.21 15.70 11.19
N THR A 137 3.99 14.91 11.93
CA THR A 137 5.46 15.03 11.97
C THR A 137 6.13 14.56 10.67
N ILE A 138 5.64 13.50 10.04
CA ILE A 138 6.25 12.94 8.81
C ILE A 138 5.77 13.63 7.53
N MET A 139 4.54 14.15 7.52
CA MET A 139 3.93 14.80 6.35
C MET A 139 4.36 16.27 6.17
N LYS A 140 5.22 16.76 7.06
CA LYS A 140 5.72 18.13 7.02
C LYS A 140 6.73 18.30 5.88
N VAL A 141 6.25 18.83 4.74
CA VAL A 141 7.10 19.12 3.56
C VAL A 141 8.12 20.24 3.82
N ARG A 142 7.78 21.21 4.69
CA ARG A 142 8.65 22.35 4.98
C ARG A 142 9.56 22.09 6.18
N GLY A 143 10.87 22.19 5.96
CA GLY A 143 11.87 22.06 6.99
C GLY A 143 12.31 20.61 7.21
N SER A 144 12.94 20.35 8.35
CA SER A 144 13.39 19.01 8.74
C SER A 144 12.62 18.52 9.96
N SER A 145 12.22 17.25 9.95
CA SER A 145 11.65 16.60 11.13
C SER A 145 12.75 16.19 12.09
N ASN A 146 12.53 16.39 13.40
CA ASN A 146 13.46 15.96 14.42
C ASN A 146 13.41 14.43 14.52
N MET A 147 14.53 13.77 14.19
CA MET A 147 14.59 12.31 14.18
C MET A 147 14.42 11.70 15.57
N SER A 148 14.87 12.37 16.64
CA SER A 148 14.66 11.90 18.01
C SER A 148 13.18 11.90 18.37
N GLU A 149 12.47 12.97 18.04
CA GLU A 149 11.03 13.09 18.29
C GLU A 149 10.24 12.05 17.50
N LEU A 150 10.57 11.89 16.21
CA LEU A 150 9.96 10.89 15.35
C LEU A 150 10.23 9.46 15.86
N CYS A 151 11.44 9.14 16.31
CA CYS A 151 11.74 7.86 16.95
C CYS A 151 10.89 7.62 18.21
N THR A 152 10.70 8.63 19.06
CA THR A 152 9.89 8.51 20.27
C THR A 152 8.41 8.24 19.93
N LYS A 153 7.83 9.01 19.01
CA LYS A 153 6.44 8.82 18.56
C LYS A 153 6.26 7.46 17.89
N LEU A 154 7.21 7.05 17.04
CA LEU A 154 7.19 5.74 16.39
C LEU A 154 7.32 4.59 17.40
N SER A 155 8.21 4.71 18.39
CA SER A 155 8.36 3.69 19.45
C SER A 155 7.09 3.53 20.30
N TYR A 156 6.43 4.64 20.62
CA TYR A 156 5.13 4.59 21.30
C TYR A 156 4.10 3.82 20.47
N MET A 157 4.01 4.11 19.17
CA MET A 157 3.10 3.42 18.26
C MET A 157 3.47 1.93 18.10
N GLU A 158 4.75 1.58 18.08
CA GLU A 158 5.23 0.20 18.06
C GLU A 158 4.74 -0.58 19.29
N CYS A 159 4.98 -0.04 20.50
CA CYS A 159 4.54 -0.68 21.74
C CYS A 159 3.02 -0.79 21.79
N HIS A 160 2.30 0.28 21.46
CA HIS A 160 0.83 0.26 21.44
C HIS A 160 0.29 -0.77 20.43
N PHE A 161 0.91 -0.90 19.26
CA PHE A 161 0.50 -1.87 18.25
C PHE A 161 0.72 -3.32 18.74
N VAL A 162 1.85 -3.59 19.37
CA VAL A 162 2.16 -4.91 19.94
C VAL A 162 1.21 -5.26 21.09
N ASP A 163 1.01 -4.34 22.04
CA ASP A 163 0.15 -4.58 23.20
C ASP A 163 -1.29 -4.89 22.80
N ARG A 164 -1.77 -4.29 21.70
CA ARG A 164 -3.15 -4.43 21.21
C ARG A 164 -3.36 -5.57 20.22
N PHE A 165 -2.33 -5.95 19.46
CA PHE A 165 -2.46 -6.84 18.31
C PHE A 165 -1.46 -8.01 18.33
N GLY A 166 -0.53 -8.08 19.28
CA GLY A 166 0.51 -9.10 19.34
C GLY A 166 0.01 -10.51 19.64
N ASP A 167 -1.10 -10.63 20.37
CA ASP A 167 -1.83 -11.88 20.65
C ASP A 167 -2.57 -12.45 19.44
N LEU A 168 -2.77 -11.70 18.34
CA LEU A 168 -3.27 -12.28 17.07
C LEU A 168 -2.34 -13.40 16.57
N MET A 169 -1.08 -13.38 17.00
CA MET A 169 -0.09 -14.42 16.73
C MET A 169 -0.23 -15.64 17.66
N ASP A 170 -0.90 -15.52 18.81
CA ASP A 170 -1.19 -16.63 19.73
C ASP A 170 -2.54 -17.29 19.34
N ARG A 171 -2.43 -18.10 18.28
CA ARG A 171 -3.52 -18.77 17.54
C ARG A 171 -4.37 -19.74 18.37
N THR A 172 -4.00 -19.98 19.62
CA THR A 172 -4.65 -20.95 20.51
C THR A 172 -5.96 -20.43 21.10
N GLU A 173 -6.12 -19.10 21.22
CA GLU A 173 -7.35 -18.49 21.77
C GLU A 173 -8.36 -18.09 20.68
N ALA A 174 -7.88 -17.63 19.52
CA ALA A 174 -8.74 -17.22 18.40
C ALA A 174 -9.63 -18.36 17.86
N LEU A 175 -9.21 -19.61 17.98
CA LEU A 175 -10.02 -20.79 17.59
C LEU A 175 -10.92 -21.31 18.72
N LYS A 176 -10.76 -20.83 19.96
CA LYS A 176 -11.53 -21.31 21.13
C LYS A 176 -12.71 -20.40 21.49
N ASN A 177 -12.63 -19.11 21.14
CA ASN A 177 -13.68 -18.15 21.49
C ASN A 177 -14.76 -18.09 20.40
N GLU A 178 -15.61 -19.13 20.30
CA GLU A 178 -16.84 -19.10 19.48
C GLU A 178 -17.83 -17.98 19.91
N LYS A 179 -17.61 -17.36 21.08
CA LYS A 179 -18.46 -16.33 21.67
C LYS A 179 -18.05 -14.89 21.32
N GLU A 180 -16.92 -14.69 20.66
CA GLU A 180 -16.48 -13.33 20.28
C GLU A 180 -17.13 -12.91 18.97
N ASP A 181 -17.64 -11.68 18.92
CA ASP A 181 -18.30 -11.14 17.74
C ASP A 181 -17.35 -11.11 16.52
N ILE A 182 -17.86 -11.56 15.37
CA ILE A 182 -17.13 -11.71 14.11
C ILE A 182 -16.59 -10.35 13.63
N MET A 183 -17.33 -9.27 13.89
CA MET A 183 -16.97 -7.93 13.42
C MET A 183 -15.68 -7.38 14.07
N PRO A 184 -15.56 -7.28 15.42
CA PRO A 184 -14.32 -6.88 16.07
C PRO A 184 -13.10 -7.68 15.61
N ARG A 185 -13.24 -9.00 15.47
CA ARG A 185 -12.16 -9.88 14.98
C ARG A 185 -11.73 -9.55 13.56
N THR A 186 -12.70 -9.30 12.67
CA THR A 186 -12.45 -8.91 11.27
C THR A 186 -11.69 -7.58 11.22
N LEU A 187 -12.15 -6.57 11.98
CA LEU A 187 -11.50 -5.26 12.03
C LEU A 187 -10.09 -5.34 12.63
N ARG A 188 -9.91 -6.14 13.67
CA ARG A 188 -8.61 -6.38 14.31
C ARG A 188 -7.59 -6.92 13.31
N MET A 189 -7.99 -7.88 12.49
CA MET A 189 -7.15 -8.44 11.43
C MET A 189 -6.82 -7.40 10.35
N LYS A 190 -7.81 -6.63 9.91
CA LYS A 190 -7.59 -5.53 8.95
C LYS A 190 -6.57 -4.53 9.49
N ILE A 191 -6.75 -4.07 10.74
CA ILE A 191 -5.86 -3.12 11.40
C ILE A 191 -4.44 -3.69 11.53
N TYR A 192 -4.31 -4.98 11.82
CA TYR A 192 -3.01 -5.64 11.86
C TYR A 192 -2.28 -5.58 10.51
N CYS A 193 -2.96 -5.91 9.41
CA CYS A 193 -2.37 -5.80 8.06
C CYS A 193 -1.97 -4.36 7.71
N THR A 194 -2.89 -3.40 7.90
CA THR A 194 -2.64 -1.99 7.55
C THR A 194 -1.59 -1.33 8.44
N GLY A 195 -1.56 -1.67 9.74
CA GLY A 195 -0.57 -1.16 10.68
C GLY A 195 0.83 -1.67 10.37
N ASN A 196 0.99 -2.97 10.06
CA ASN A 196 2.28 -3.50 9.63
C ASN A 196 2.74 -2.88 8.31
N PHE A 197 1.84 -2.69 7.34
CA PHE A 197 2.15 -1.96 6.10
C PHE A 197 2.70 -0.56 6.39
N PHE A 198 2.06 0.19 7.27
CA PHE A 198 2.46 1.55 7.64
C PHE A 198 3.84 1.56 8.32
N MET A 199 4.04 0.71 9.33
CA MET A 199 5.31 0.61 10.06
C MET A 199 6.48 0.23 9.15
N VAL A 200 6.32 -0.79 8.30
CA VAL A 200 7.34 -1.22 7.33
C VAL A 200 7.68 -0.09 6.36
N SER A 201 6.68 0.67 5.91
CA SER A 201 6.90 1.83 5.03
C SER A 201 7.77 2.88 5.71
N LEU A 202 7.50 3.23 6.97
CA LEU A 202 8.32 4.18 7.74
C LEU A 202 9.75 3.66 7.95
N TYR A 203 9.91 2.39 8.35
CA TYR A 203 11.24 1.82 8.54
C TYR A 203 12.06 1.82 7.24
N LEU A 204 11.43 1.57 6.09
CA LEU A 204 12.12 1.59 4.80
C LEU A 204 12.66 2.98 4.47
N HIS A 205 11.86 4.04 4.71
CA HIS A 205 12.34 5.42 4.52
C HIS A 205 13.48 5.78 5.47
N ILE A 206 13.38 5.37 6.74
CA ILE A 206 14.44 5.63 7.73
C ILE A 206 15.70 4.82 7.40
N PHE A 207 15.56 3.57 6.95
CA PHE A 207 16.63 2.73 6.45
C PHE A 207 17.36 3.42 5.29
N ASN A 208 16.64 3.81 4.24
CA ASN A 208 17.21 4.50 3.07
C ASN A 208 17.91 5.82 3.48
N HIS A 209 17.35 6.55 4.45
CA HIS A 209 17.99 7.77 4.98
C HIS A 209 19.35 7.51 5.64
N TYR A 210 19.45 6.50 6.52
CA TYR A 210 20.72 6.18 7.18
C TYR A 210 21.72 5.48 6.25
N GLU A 211 21.24 4.71 5.28
CA GLU A 211 22.07 4.14 4.20
C GLU A 211 22.73 5.27 3.40
N ARG A 212 21.97 6.29 3.00
CA ARG A 212 22.49 7.48 2.31
C ARG A 212 23.51 8.28 3.12
N LYS A 213 23.33 8.33 4.45
CA LYS A 213 24.28 8.98 5.37
C LYS A 213 25.53 8.15 5.67
N GLY A 214 25.61 6.90 5.21
CA GLY A 214 26.71 5.97 5.52
C GLY A 214 26.72 5.49 6.98
N SER A 215 25.62 5.65 7.72
CA SER A 215 25.49 5.18 9.10
C SER A 215 25.06 3.71 9.11
N THR A 216 26.01 2.80 8.89
CA THR A 216 25.77 1.37 8.68
C THR A 216 24.99 0.70 9.82
N ASP A 217 25.33 1.00 11.08
CA ASP A 217 24.69 0.34 12.24
C ASP A 217 23.20 0.71 12.35
N LEU A 218 22.87 1.99 12.13
CA LEU A 218 21.49 2.47 12.16
C LEU A 218 20.70 1.97 10.95
N ALA A 219 21.31 1.98 9.76
CA ALA A 219 20.68 1.39 8.58
C ALA A 219 20.39 -0.10 8.80
N TYR A 220 21.37 -0.86 9.31
CA TYR A 220 21.19 -2.27 9.65
C TYR A 220 20.08 -2.48 10.70
N TYR A 221 20.03 -1.64 11.74
CA TYR A 221 19.00 -1.71 12.76
C TYR A 221 17.58 -1.62 12.17
N TYR A 222 17.33 -0.67 11.26
CA TYR A 222 16.02 -0.54 10.61
C TYR A 222 15.77 -1.64 9.57
N LEU A 223 16.79 -2.10 8.83
CA LEU A 223 16.66 -3.26 7.94
C LEU A 223 16.25 -4.52 8.71
N LYS A 224 16.87 -4.77 9.86
CA LYS A 224 16.54 -5.87 10.75
C LYS A 224 15.11 -5.75 11.27
N LYS A 225 14.64 -4.55 11.66
CA LYS A 225 13.23 -4.32 12.02
C LYS A 225 12.28 -4.72 10.90
N ILE A 226 12.58 -4.32 9.66
CA ILE A 226 11.76 -4.68 8.50
C ILE A 226 11.72 -6.20 8.30
N PHE A 227 12.86 -6.89 8.43
CA PHE A 227 12.93 -8.35 8.27
C PHE A 227 12.17 -9.10 9.34
N VAL A 228 12.20 -8.63 10.59
CA VAL A 228 11.38 -9.21 11.66
C VAL A 228 9.90 -9.11 11.30
N VAL A 229 9.41 -7.93 10.94
CA VAL A 229 7.99 -7.76 10.60
C VAL A 229 7.62 -8.54 9.34
N VAL A 230 8.32 -8.33 8.22
CA VAL A 230 7.95 -8.89 6.91
C VAL A 230 8.25 -10.38 6.83
N ILE A 231 9.46 -10.78 7.18
CA ILE A 231 9.94 -12.15 6.95
C ILE A 231 9.57 -13.02 8.15
N LEU A 232 9.86 -12.63 9.38
CA LEU A 232 9.66 -13.50 10.54
C LEU A 232 8.19 -13.61 10.96
N ASP A 233 7.46 -12.48 10.98
CA ASP A 233 6.11 -12.42 11.52
C ASP A 233 5.05 -12.60 10.42
N LEU A 234 5.08 -11.78 9.37
CA LEU A 234 4.07 -11.79 8.33
C LEU A 234 4.16 -13.02 7.43
N MET A 235 5.31 -13.38 6.86
CA MET A 235 5.40 -14.44 5.85
C MET A 235 4.77 -15.80 6.28
N PRO A 236 5.03 -16.34 7.49
CA PRO A 236 4.39 -17.60 7.93
C PRO A 236 2.87 -17.48 8.08
N PHE A 237 2.39 -16.31 8.49
CA PHE A 237 0.98 -16.00 8.62
C PHE A 237 0.28 -15.89 7.25
N PHE A 238 0.97 -15.37 6.24
CA PHE A 238 0.40 -15.14 4.92
C PHE A 238 0.04 -16.43 4.19
N TRP A 239 0.84 -17.47 4.38
CA TRP A 239 0.58 -18.77 3.78
C TRP A 239 -0.75 -19.38 4.27
N GLU A 240 -1.00 -19.29 5.57
CA GLU A 240 -2.22 -19.80 6.20
C GLU A 240 -3.44 -18.96 5.83
N CYS A 241 -3.30 -17.64 5.80
CA CYS A 241 -4.37 -16.75 5.36
C CYS A 241 -4.86 -17.13 3.97
N VAL A 242 -3.99 -17.37 3.00
CA VAL A 242 -4.47 -17.70 1.64
C VAL A 242 -5.05 -19.12 1.54
N SER A 243 -4.56 -20.04 2.37
CA SER A 243 -4.94 -21.46 2.26
C SER A 243 -6.23 -21.79 3.04
N ASP A 244 -6.49 -21.10 4.15
CA ASP A 244 -7.54 -21.44 5.13
C ASP A 244 -8.30 -20.20 5.64
N ILE A 245 -8.37 -19.10 4.87
CA ILE A 245 -8.96 -17.82 5.32
C ILE A 245 -10.36 -17.96 5.94
N HIS A 246 -11.18 -18.85 5.38
CA HIS A 246 -12.55 -19.12 5.81
C HIS A 246 -12.67 -19.85 7.15
N ARG A 247 -11.55 -20.39 7.68
CA ARG A 247 -11.49 -20.98 9.02
C ARG A 247 -11.12 -19.95 10.10
N MET A 248 -10.44 -18.88 9.72
CA MET A 248 -9.99 -17.85 10.66
C MET A 248 -11.04 -16.77 10.90
N VAL A 249 -11.93 -16.51 9.94
CA VAL A 249 -13.03 -15.53 10.02
C VAL A 249 -14.19 -16.03 9.14
N SER A 250 -15.43 -15.57 9.38
CA SER A 250 -16.57 -15.88 8.50
C SER A 250 -16.25 -15.57 7.03
N ARG A 251 -16.72 -16.43 6.13
CA ARG A 251 -16.47 -16.32 4.67
C ARG A 251 -16.85 -14.95 4.12
N ASP A 252 -17.96 -14.39 4.59
CA ASP A 252 -18.55 -13.18 4.03
C ASP A 252 -17.78 -11.90 4.39
N SER A 253 -17.20 -11.80 5.59
CA SER A 253 -16.43 -10.62 6.01
C SER A 253 -14.97 -10.69 5.57
N THR A 254 -14.46 -11.90 5.41
CA THR A 254 -13.06 -12.15 5.03
C THR A 254 -12.76 -11.65 3.63
N ASP A 255 -13.61 -12.02 2.67
CA ASP A 255 -13.39 -11.72 1.27
C ASP A 255 -13.46 -10.20 1.03
N LEU A 256 -14.43 -9.51 1.61
CA LEU A 256 -14.63 -8.10 1.33
C LEU A 256 -13.66 -7.20 2.10
N VAL A 257 -13.37 -7.50 3.37
CA VAL A 257 -12.67 -6.55 4.26
C VAL A 257 -11.21 -6.90 4.48
N ILE A 258 -10.88 -8.18 4.61
CA ILE A 258 -9.53 -8.63 5.00
C ILE A 258 -8.63 -8.78 3.77
N ILE A 259 -9.14 -9.34 2.66
CA ILE A 259 -8.33 -9.62 1.47
C ILE A 259 -7.69 -8.35 0.87
N PRO A 260 -8.39 -7.21 0.68
CA PRO A 260 -7.73 -6.00 0.17
C PRO A 260 -6.60 -5.51 1.08
N ALA A 261 -6.78 -5.57 2.41
CA ALA A 261 -5.73 -5.23 3.37
C ALA A 261 -4.56 -6.22 3.28
N TYR A 262 -4.83 -7.50 3.06
CA TYR A 262 -3.81 -8.53 2.81
C TYR A 262 -3.00 -8.25 1.53
N GLU A 263 -3.67 -7.92 0.41
CA GLU A 263 -2.99 -7.65 -0.87
C GLU A 263 -2.01 -6.48 -0.76
N THR A 264 -2.41 -5.41 -0.07
CA THR A 264 -1.55 -4.22 0.13
C THR A 264 -0.29 -4.53 0.93
N VAL A 265 -0.40 -5.27 2.04
CA VAL A 265 0.77 -5.67 2.83
C VAL A 265 1.62 -6.73 2.12
N ALA A 266 1.02 -7.63 1.32
CA ALA A 266 1.74 -8.60 0.48
C ALA A 266 2.58 -7.89 -0.57
N HIS A 267 1.96 -6.93 -1.27
CA HIS A 267 2.64 -6.13 -2.28
C HIS A 267 3.82 -5.37 -1.68
N LYS A 268 3.62 -4.68 -0.55
CA LYS A 268 4.72 -3.97 0.13
C LYS A 268 5.86 -4.90 0.55
N SER A 269 5.52 -6.09 1.04
CA SER A 269 6.52 -7.12 1.40
C SER A 269 7.36 -7.55 0.19
N LEU A 270 6.71 -7.78 -0.96
CA LEU A 270 7.40 -8.10 -2.22
C LEU A 270 8.33 -6.97 -2.68
N LEU A 271 7.90 -5.71 -2.56
CA LEU A 271 8.72 -4.55 -2.90
C LEU A 271 9.98 -4.46 -2.03
N VAL A 272 9.83 -4.61 -0.71
CA VAL A 272 10.96 -4.60 0.24
C VAL A 272 11.94 -5.72 -0.05
N ILE A 273 11.46 -6.96 -0.19
CA ILE A 273 12.32 -8.12 -0.46
C ILE A 273 13.10 -7.91 -1.75
N THR A 274 12.43 -7.40 -2.79
CA THR A 274 13.03 -7.08 -4.08
C THR A 274 14.09 -5.98 -3.96
N ALA A 275 13.81 -4.91 -3.21
CA ALA A 275 14.74 -3.79 -3.01
C ALA A 275 16.04 -4.23 -2.30
N VAL A 276 15.94 -5.16 -1.34
CA VAL A 276 17.11 -5.73 -0.67
C VAL A 276 17.84 -6.73 -1.56
N TYR A 277 17.10 -7.59 -2.27
CA TYR A 277 17.65 -8.54 -3.24
C TYR A 277 18.51 -7.83 -4.29
N LEU A 278 18.03 -6.73 -4.88
CA LEU A 278 18.77 -5.97 -5.89
C LEU A 278 20.12 -5.46 -5.36
N ARG A 279 20.17 -4.98 -4.10
CA ARG A 279 21.41 -4.52 -3.47
C ARG A 279 22.40 -5.65 -3.24
N VAL A 280 21.92 -6.79 -2.72
CA VAL A 280 22.76 -7.99 -2.50
C VAL A 280 23.28 -8.53 -3.84
N ARG A 281 22.41 -8.66 -4.85
CA ARG A 281 22.78 -9.17 -6.17
C ARG A 281 23.80 -8.27 -6.87
N HIS A 282 23.61 -6.95 -6.83
CA HIS A 282 24.61 -6.01 -7.33
C HIS A 282 25.96 -6.18 -6.61
N LYS A 283 25.97 -6.38 -5.28
CA LYS A 283 27.20 -6.61 -4.53
C LYS A 283 27.91 -7.91 -4.97
N VAL A 284 27.17 -9.00 -5.14
CA VAL A 284 27.69 -10.27 -5.66
C VAL A 284 28.35 -10.08 -7.02
N LEU A 285 27.66 -9.44 -7.96
CA LEU A 285 28.17 -9.18 -9.31
C LEU A 285 29.41 -8.26 -9.31
N THR A 286 29.41 -7.25 -8.44
CA THR A 286 30.56 -6.36 -8.26
C THR A 286 31.79 -7.13 -7.77
N LEU A 287 31.62 -8.08 -6.84
CA LEU A 287 32.71 -8.92 -6.35
C LEU A 287 33.20 -9.92 -7.40
N GLN A 288 32.30 -10.47 -8.23
CA GLN A 288 32.66 -11.36 -9.35
C GLN A 288 33.47 -10.62 -10.44
N SER A 289 33.14 -9.36 -10.69
CA SER A 289 33.76 -8.55 -11.73
C SER A 289 35.19 -8.09 -11.39
N ARG A 290 35.66 -8.28 -10.14
CA ARG A 290 37.01 -7.90 -9.74
C ARG A 290 38.05 -8.87 -10.30
N TYR A 291 39.15 -8.35 -10.86
CA TYR A 291 40.26 -9.16 -11.40
C TYR A 291 40.83 -10.18 -10.39
N ASN A 292 40.82 -9.85 -9.09
CA ASN A 292 41.33 -10.71 -8.03
C ASN A 292 40.29 -11.69 -7.47
N HIS A 293 39.08 -11.78 -8.04
CA HIS A 293 38.03 -12.69 -7.57
C HIS A 293 38.49 -14.15 -7.55
N SER A 294 38.94 -14.69 -8.70
CA SER A 294 39.33 -16.10 -8.80
C SER A 294 40.53 -16.48 -7.91
N PRO A 295 41.59 -15.65 -7.80
CA PRO A 295 42.65 -15.87 -6.82
C PRO A 295 42.15 -15.86 -5.37
N LEU A 296 41.30 -14.90 -4.98
CA LEU A 296 40.77 -14.79 -3.61
C LEU A 296 39.85 -15.95 -3.24
N MET A 297 39.05 -16.45 -4.19
CA MET A 297 38.21 -17.63 -3.98
C MET A 297 39.03 -18.90 -3.67
N LYS A 298 40.25 -19.01 -4.21
CA LYS A 298 41.14 -20.17 -3.99
C LYS A 298 42.04 -20.00 -2.77
N GLY A 299 42.51 -18.79 -2.50
CA GLY A 299 43.54 -18.51 -1.50
C GLY A 299 43.07 -17.91 -0.18
N ASN A 300 41.81 -17.43 -0.09
CA ASN A 300 41.29 -16.78 1.10
C ASN A 300 39.94 -17.37 1.52
N ASP A 301 39.98 -18.23 2.55
CA ASP A 301 38.78 -18.89 3.07
C ASP A 301 37.74 -17.89 3.60
N LYS A 302 38.15 -16.79 4.25
CA LYS A 302 37.23 -15.77 4.75
C LYS A 302 36.47 -15.10 3.61
N TYR A 303 37.19 -14.73 2.55
CA TYR A 303 36.56 -14.16 1.35
C TYR A 303 35.58 -15.13 0.70
N ARG A 304 35.96 -16.41 0.58
CA ARG A 304 35.10 -17.46 0.01
C ARG A 304 33.81 -17.63 0.81
N VAL A 305 33.90 -17.69 2.14
CA VAL A 305 32.74 -17.81 3.04
C VAL A 305 31.83 -16.60 2.93
N HIS A 306 32.39 -15.38 3.01
CA HIS A 306 31.64 -14.13 2.86
C HIS A 306 30.87 -14.08 1.52
N TYR A 307 31.57 -14.37 0.42
CA TYR A 307 30.97 -14.40 -0.91
C TYR A 307 29.86 -15.45 -1.03
N GLN A 308 30.10 -16.67 -0.52
CA GLN A 308 29.08 -17.72 -0.53
C GLN A 308 27.84 -17.35 0.28
N ARG A 309 28.02 -16.66 1.42
CA ARG A 309 26.92 -16.16 2.26
C ARG A 309 26.07 -15.11 1.53
N LEU A 310 26.69 -14.18 0.80
CA LEU A 310 25.95 -13.22 -0.04
C LEU A 310 25.12 -13.92 -1.12
N VAL A 311 25.69 -14.95 -1.77
CA VAL A 311 24.97 -15.76 -2.75
C VAL A 311 23.80 -16.49 -2.08
N ASN A 312 24.02 -17.14 -0.93
CA ASN A 312 22.96 -17.84 -0.21
C ASN A 312 21.81 -16.89 0.19
N ILE A 313 22.12 -15.74 0.77
CA ILE A 313 21.11 -14.72 1.12
C ILE A 313 20.32 -14.29 -0.12
N SER A 314 20.98 -14.09 -1.27
CA SER A 314 20.29 -13.71 -2.51
C SER A 314 19.27 -14.77 -2.97
N GLU A 315 19.62 -16.06 -2.86
CA GLU A 315 18.73 -17.17 -3.18
C GLU A 315 17.59 -17.32 -2.17
N LEU A 316 17.91 -17.15 -0.87
CA LEU A 316 16.93 -17.18 0.21
C LEU A 316 15.90 -16.04 0.08
N LEU A 317 16.31 -14.85 -0.32
CA LEU A 317 15.40 -13.73 -0.58
C LEU A 317 14.44 -14.02 -1.74
N LEU A 318 14.91 -14.68 -2.81
CA LEU A 318 14.03 -15.13 -3.90
C LEU A 318 13.01 -16.17 -3.41
N LYS A 319 13.43 -17.11 -2.56
CA LYS A 319 12.51 -18.08 -1.92
C LYS A 319 11.46 -17.37 -1.07
N CYS A 320 11.82 -16.36 -0.27
CA CYS A 320 10.86 -15.55 0.48
C CYS A 320 9.87 -14.81 -0.42
N ARG A 321 10.36 -14.19 -1.49
CA ARG A 321 9.52 -13.53 -2.49
C ARG A 321 8.50 -14.51 -3.06
N ASP A 322 8.92 -15.72 -3.40
CA ASP A 322 8.04 -16.73 -4.01
C ASP A 322 6.91 -17.16 -3.08
N VAL A 323 7.11 -17.19 -1.76
CA VAL A 323 6.04 -17.45 -0.78
C VAL A 323 4.93 -16.39 -0.89
N PHE A 324 5.28 -15.10 -0.88
CA PHE A 324 4.31 -14.01 -1.01
C PHE A 324 3.64 -14.01 -2.39
N ARG A 325 4.44 -14.19 -3.45
CA ARG A 325 3.92 -14.24 -4.83
C ARG A 325 2.92 -15.38 -5.02
N GLU A 326 3.21 -16.57 -4.52
CA GLU A 326 2.31 -17.72 -4.59
C GLU A 326 0.98 -17.38 -3.89
N GLY A 327 1.04 -16.76 -2.71
CA GLY A 327 -0.13 -16.29 -1.97
C GLY A 327 -1.01 -15.33 -2.77
N VAL A 328 -0.41 -14.27 -3.32
CA VAL A 328 -1.13 -13.27 -4.14
C VAL A 328 -1.68 -13.90 -5.43
N SER A 329 -0.93 -14.80 -6.07
CA SER A 329 -1.36 -15.43 -7.32
C SER A 329 -2.64 -16.27 -7.18
N LYS A 330 -2.89 -16.86 -6.00
CA LYS A 330 -4.12 -17.59 -5.70
C LYS A 330 -5.33 -16.67 -5.65
N LEU A 331 -5.15 -15.39 -5.32
CA LEU A 331 -6.21 -14.38 -5.26
C LEU A 331 -6.51 -13.72 -6.62
N ALA A 332 -5.60 -13.83 -7.58
CA ALA A 332 -5.67 -13.17 -8.89
C ALA A 332 -6.90 -13.54 -9.75
N HIS A 333 -7.55 -14.68 -9.48
CA HIS A 333 -8.76 -15.08 -10.20
C HIS A 333 -9.99 -14.25 -9.80
N ARG A 334 -9.96 -13.64 -8.62
CA ARG A 334 -11.09 -12.89 -8.04
C ARG A 334 -10.78 -11.41 -7.89
N TYR A 335 -9.55 -11.06 -7.55
CA TYR A 335 -9.14 -9.68 -7.31
C TYR A 335 -8.23 -9.20 -8.43
N TYR A 336 -8.63 -8.09 -9.05
CA TYR A 336 -7.88 -7.42 -10.11
C TYR A 336 -6.51 -6.94 -9.59
N TYR A 337 -6.46 -6.44 -8.36
CA TYR A 337 -5.23 -5.95 -7.75
C TYR A 337 -4.18 -7.07 -7.56
N ALA A 338 -4.57 -8.22 -7.00
CA ALA A 338 -3.71 -9.41 -6.95
C ALA A 338 -3.21 -9.85 -8.33
N TRP A 339 -4.07 -9.82 -9.35
CA TRP A 339 -3.67 -10.17 -10.72
C TRP A 339 -2.58 -9.23 -11.23
N ARG A 340 -2.75 -7.91 -11.07
CA ARG A 340 -1.75 -6.91 -11.46
C ARG A 340 -0.42 -7.11 -10.74
N ILE A 341 -0.45 -7.31 -9.42
CA ILE A 341 0.77 -7.56 -8.63
C ILE A 341 1.49 -8.80 -9.18
N THR A 342 0.75 -9.88 -9.44
CA THR A 342 1.32 -11.13 -9.98
C THR A 342 2.01 -10.89 -11.32
N LYS A 343 1.39 -10.13 -12.23
CA LYS A 343 1.99 -9.78 -13.53
C LYS A 343 3.24 -8.92 -13.38
N ALA A 344 3.19 -7.89 -12.57
CA ALA A 344 4.33 -7.02 -12.29
C ALA A 344 5.51 -7.82 -11.72
N GLN A 345 5.26 -8.70 -10.75
CA GLN A 345 6.31 -9.53 -10.15
C GLN A 345 6.90 -10.56 -11.13
N ASN A 346 6.10 -11.10 -12.05
CA ASN A 346 6.61 -11.99 -13.10
C ASN A 346 7.56 -11.24 -14.05
N PHE A 347 7.17 -10.03 -14.47
CA PHE A 347 8.00 -9.17 -15.30
C PHE A 347 9.29 -8.75 -14.58
N LEU A 348 9.20 -8.33 -13.32
CA LEU A 348 10.38 -8.00 -12.52
C LEU A 348 11.30 -9.22 -12.35
N HIS A 349 10.74 -10.42 -12.17
CA HIS A 349 11.54 -11.63 -12.08
C HIS A 349 12.30 -11.93 -13.38
N SER A 350 11.66 -11.82 -14.55
CA SER A 350 12.35 -12.05 -15.83
C SER A 350 13.47 -11.02 -16.04
N LEU A 351 13.26 -9.78 -15.59
CA LEU A 351 14.24 -8.71 -15.64
C LEU A 351 15.45 -8.98 -14.73
N TYR A 352 15.25 -9.54 -13.54
CA TYR A 352 16.35 -9.86 -12.62
C TYR A 352 17.16 -11.10 -13.03
N THR A 353 16.52 -12.04 -13.72
CA THR A 353 17.18 -13.24 -14.25
C THR A 353 18.03 -12.92 -15.48
N ASN A 354 17.64 -11.91 -16.25
CA ASN A 354 18.46 -11.39 -17.34
C ASN A 354 19.52 -10.43 -16.76
N ASP A 355 20.76 -10.93 -16.59
CA ASP A 355 21.90 -10.16 -16.06
C ASP A 355 22.18 -8.84 -16.83
N GLU A 356 21.51 -8.61 -17.97
CA GLU A 356 21.51 -7.33 -18.69
C GLU A 356 21.07 -6.13 -17.84
N LEU A 357 20.09 -6.27 -16.94
CA LEU A 357 19.72 -5.16 -16.05
C LEU A 357 20.93 -4.70 -15.24
N PHE A 358 21.71 -5.64 -14.72
CA PHE A 358 22.87 -5.32 -13.90
C PHE A 358 24.07 -4.75 -14.66
N LYS A 359 24.05 -4.78 -16.00
CA LYS A 359 25.04 -4.06 -16.82
C LYS A 359 24.80 -2.55 -16.81
N GLN A 360 23.54 -2.14 -16.71
CA GLN A 360 23.13 -0.72 -16.71
C GLN A 360 22.85 -0.20 -15.30
N TYR A 361 22.37 -1.06 -14.41
CA TYR A 361 22.02 -0.73 -13.04
C TYR A 361 23.27 -0.31 -12.25
N LYS A 362 23.24 0.93 -11.76
CA LYS A 362 24.20 1.45 -10.78
C LYS A 362 23.41 1.96 -9.58
N PRO A 363 23.62 1.39 -8.38
CA PRO A 363 22.94 1.91 -7.20
C PRO A 363 23.42 3.33 -6.93
N LEU A 364 22.50 4.21 -6.51
CA LEU A 364 22.83 5.58 -6.10
C LEU A 364 23.82 5.58 -4.92
N HIS A 365 23.72 4.59 -4.03
CA HIS A 365 24.58 4.43 -2.87
C HIS A 365 24.96 2.94 -2.69
N GLU A 366 26.25 2.67 -2.48
CA GLU A 366 26.70 1.32 -2.14
C GLU A 366 26.38 1.01 -0.68
N SER A 367 25.60 -0.05 -0.45
CA SER A 367 25.23 -0.46 0.90
C SER A 367 26.41 -1.12 1.61
N LEU A 368 26.89 -0.49 2.69
CA LEU A 368 28.01 -0.98 3.49
C LEU A 368 27.63 -2.16 4.40
N ILE A 369 26.33 -2.39 4.61
CA ILE A 369 25.80 -3.46 5.46
C ILE A 369 26.30 -4.82 4.97
N PHE A 370 26.31 -5.03 3.66
CA PHE A 370 26.71 -6.30 3.04
C PHE A 370 28.22 -6.56 3.06
N ASN A 371 29.02 -5.68 3.69
CA ASN A 371 30.44 -5.95 3.95
C ASN A 371 30.67 -6.57 5.33
N ASN A 372 29.67 -6.60 6.22
CA ASN A 372 29.81 -7.07 7.59
C ASN A 372 29.24 -8.50 7.75
N ASP A 373 30.12 -9.47 7.99
CA ASP A 373 29.77 -10.89 8.12
C ASP A 373 28.77 -11.18 9.25
N GLN A 374 28.88 -10.48 10.38
CA GLN A 374 28.00 -10.67 11.52
C GLN A 374 26.57 -10.22 11.20
N MET A 375 26.43 -9.07 10.54
CA MET A 375 25.13 -8.57 10.07
C MET A 375 24.50 -9.51 9.04
N LEU A 376 25.31 -10.07 8.13
CA LEU A 376 24.83 -11.05 7.17
C LEU A 376 24.35 -12.35 7.84
N GLU A 377 25.08 -12.86 8.82
CA GLU A 377 24.72 -14.09 9.55
C GLU A 377 23.39 -13.96 10.30
N GLU A 378 23.16 -12.81 10.95
CA GLU A 378 21.89 -12.53 11.60
C GLU A 378 20.72 -12.44 10.59
N LEU A 379 20.92 -11.83 9.41
CA LEU A 379 19.89 -11.76 8.37
C LEU A 379 19.59 -13.15 7.78
N GLU A 380 20.63 -13.92 7.51
CA GLU A 380 20.53 -15.32 7.04
C GLU A 380 19.70 -16.16 8.01
N PHE A 381 20.01 -16.09 9.31
CA PHE A 381 19.27 -16.79 10.35
C PHE A 381 17.77 -16.41 10.39
N ILE A 382 17.45 -15.12 10.29
CA ILE A 382 16.05 -14.65 10.29
C ILE A 382 15.29 -15.25 9.09
N ILE A 383 15.91 -15.24 7.91
CA ILE A 383 15.29 -15.75 6.69
C ILE A 383 15.07 -17.26 6.77
N GLU A 384 16.09 -18.03 7.14
CA GLU A 384 16.02 -19.49 7.23
C GLU A 384 15.01 -19.96 8.28
N SER A 385 15.01 -19.29 9.44
CA SER A 385 14.06 -19.57 10.52
C SER A 385 12.60 -19.42 10.04
N SER A 386 12.32 -18.37 9.28
CA SER A 386 10.96 -18.14 8.79
C SER A 386 10.56 -19.09 7.67
N LEU A 387 11.45 -19.36 6.72
CA LEU A 387 11.20 -20.35 5.66
C LEU A 387 10.92 -21.74 6.25
N THR A 388 11.59 -22.11 7.34
CA THR A 388 11.32 -23.36 8.05
C THR A 388 9.91 -23.39 8.63
N LYS A 389 9.45 -22.31 9.28
CA LYS A 389 8.06 -22.18 9.77
C LYS A 389 7.02 -22.30 8.64
N VAL A 390 7.29 -21.70 7.48
CA VAL A 390 6.40 -21.83 6.30
C VAL A 390 6.34 -23.28 5.84
N LYS A 391 7.47 -24.00 5.79
CA LYS A 391 7.49 -25.43 5.43
C LYS A 391 6.71 -26.29 6.42
N GLU A 392 6.83 -26.02 7.71
CA GLU A 392 6.08 -26.73 8.76
C GLU A 392 4.59 -26.48 8.64
N ALA A 393 4.18 -25.22 8.41
CA ALA A 393 2.79 -24.86 8.15
C ALA A 393 2.24 -25.54 6.89
N LYS A 394 3.04 -25.68 5.84
CA LYS A 394 2.68 -26.45 4.63
C LYS A 394 2.47 -27.94 4.91
N LYS A 395 3.28 -28.56 5.79
CA LYS A 395 3.21 -29.99 6.12
C LYS A 395 2.06 -30.34 7.05
N ASN A 396 1.74 -29.49 8.02
CA ASN A 396 0.70 -29.73 9.02
C ASN A 396 -0.35 -28.59 9.05
N PRO A 397 -1.23 -28.50 8.05
CA PRO A 397 -2.21 -27.40 7.96
C PRO A 397 -3.26 -27.40 9.09
N LYS A 398 -3.38 -28.49 9.87
CA LYS A 398 -4.41 -28.63 10.91
C LYS A 398 -3.97 -28.27 12.33
N ASN A 399 -2.66 -28.24 12.61
CA ASN A 399 -2.08 -27.92 13.93
C ASN A 399 -0.61 -27.50 13.71
N PRO A 400 -0.35 -26.29 13.23
CA PRO A 400 1.03 -25.86 13.09
C PRO A 400 1.57 -25.57 14.50
N VAL A 401 2.67 -26.26 14.87
CA VAL A 401 3.32 -26.08 16.17
C VAL A 401 4.15 -24.80 16.09
N TYR A 402 3.63 -23.71 16.62
CA TYR A 402 4.42 -22.51 16.82
C TYR A 402 5.09 -22.62 18.18
N SER A 403 6.42 -22.63 18.20
CA SER A 403 7.18 -22.42 19.42
C SER A 403 6.73 -21.08 20.03
N LYS A 404 6.30 -21.13 21.29
CA LYS A 404 6.04 -19.96 22.12
C LYS A 404 7.33 -19.15 22.22
N TYR A 405 7.52 -18.20 21.32
CA TYR A 405 8.38 -17.07 21.59
C TYR A 405 7.45 -15.96 22.06
N SER A 406 7.39 -15.79 23.38
CA SER A 406 6.77 -14.62 23.96
C SER A 406 7.44 -13.40 23.35
N TYR A 407 6.64 -12.43 22.91
CA TYR A 407 7.14 -11.12 22.51
C TYR A 407 7.98 -10.47 23.63
N GLU A 408 7.72 -10.83 24.90
CA GLU A 408 8.53 -10.42 26.05
C GLU A 408 9.96 -10.95 25.98
N ASP A 409 10.21 -12.12 25.37
CA ASP A 409 11.55 -12.71 25.30
C ASP A 409 12.45 -11.95 24.30
N PHE A 410 11.87 -11.29 23.29
CA PHE A 410 12.58 -10.48 22.29
C PHE A 410 12.57 -8.98 22.57
N ALA A 411 11.50 -8.42 23.15
CA ALA A 411 11.47 -7.02 23.57
C ALA A 411 12.45 -6.76 24.73
N THR A 412 12.60 -7.71 25.66
CA THR A 412 13.49 -7.58 26.83
C THR A 412 14.96 -7.88 26.49
N LYS A 413 15.24 -8.76 25.51
CA LYS A 413 16.61 -9.03 25.00
C LYS A 413 17.06 -8.12 23.85
N ARG A 414 16.22 -7.15 23.44
CA ARG A 414 16.49 -6.24 22.32
C ARG A 414 17.68 -5.28 22.56
N PHE A 415 18.15 -5.11 23.81
CA PHE A 415 19.14 -4.07 24.16
C PHE A 415 20.22 -4.45 25.19
N ALA A 416 20.40 -5.74 25.51
CA ALA A 416 21.49 -6.16 26.40
C ALA A 416 22.07 -7.54 25.98
N SER A 417 23.16 -7.49 25.22
CA SER A 417 24.15 -8.56 24.99
C SER A 417 23.73 -9.85 24.25
N THR A 418 24.72 -10.39 23.51
CA THR A 418 24.75 -11.57 22.63
C THR A 418 24.09 -12.85 23.20
N PRO A 419 23.28 -13.58 22.43
CA PRO A 419 22.79 -14.90 22.82
C PRO A 419 23.76 -16.04 22.41
N LEU A 420 23.78 -17.08 23.25
CA LEU A 420 24.55 -18.32 23.09
C LEU A 420 23.97 -19.23 21.99
N PHE A 421 24.88 -19.92 21.30
CA PHE A 421 24.63 -20.88 20.23
C PHE A 421 24.16 -22.24 20.75
N ASP A 422 23.13 -22.80 20.14
CA ASP A 422 22.90 -24.25 20.09
C ASP A 422 22.94 -24.71 18.63
N THR A 423 24.06 -25.32 18.25
CA THR A 423 24.27 -25.92 16.94
C THR A 423 23.61 -27.28 16.89
N ASN A 424 22.47 -27.40 16.20
CA ASN A 424 22.03 -28.63 15.53
C ASN A 424 20.83 -28.35 14.63
N SER A 425 21.07 -28.06 13.35
CA SER A 425 20.10 -28.39 12.30
C SER A 425 20.81 -28.63 10.97
N THR A 426 20.70 -29.87 10.50
CA THR A 426 21.22 -30.31 9.21
C THR A 426 20.25 -29.84 8.13
N ALA A 427 20.68 -28.91 7.28
CA ALA A 427 19.89 -28.40 6.17
C ALA A 427 19.67 -29.49 5.11
N SER A 428 18.42 -29.93 4.93
CA SER A 428 17.98 -30.71 3.77
C SER A 428 17.44 -29.74 2.71
N SER A 429 18.14 -29.72 1.58
CA SER A 429 17.72 -29.11 0.33
C SER A 429 16.61 -29.95 -0.27
N ASP A 430 15.36 -29.48 -0.19
CA ASP A 430 14.29 -29.78 -1.14
C ASP A 430 13.12 -28.84 -0.81
N ILE A 431 13.08 -27.73 -1.54
CA ILE A 431 11.86 -26.94 -1.69
C ILE A 431 11.46 -27.19 -3.13
N ASP A 432 10.47 -28.05 -3.31
CA ASP A 432 9.83 -28.25 -4.60
C ASP A 432 9.15 -26.93 -4.98
N VAL A 433 9.81 -26.17 -5.85
CA VAL A 433 9.28 -24.95 -6.45
C VAL A 433 8.28 -25.44 -7.50
N THR A 434 7.01 -25.54 -7.11
CA THR A 434 5.94 -25.85 -8.06
C THR A 434 5.89 -24.74 -9.10
N ASP A 435 6.27 -25.07 -10.34
CA ASP A 435 6.15 -24.21 -11.51
C ASP A 435 4.71 -23.69 -11.66
N TYR A 436 4.52 -22.42 -11.32
CA TYR A 436 3.30 -21.69 -11.61
C TYR A 436 3.14 -21.58 -13.14
N LYS A 437 2.06 -22.16 -13.67
CA LYS A 437 1.64 -21.95 -15.06
C LYS A 437 0.75 -20.70 -15.13
N PRO A 438 1.07 -19.70 -15.96
CA PRO A 438 0.18 -18.57 -16.23
C PRO A 438 -1.19 -19.10 -16.67
N ASN A 439 -2.27 -18.66 -16.03
CA ASN A 439 -3.61 -19.07 -16.43
C ASN A 439 -4.14 -18.06 -17.45
N GLU A 440 -3.99 -18.38 -18.74
CA GLU A 440 -4.45 -17.56 -19.87
C GLU A 440 -5.94 -17.18 -19.78
N GLN A 441 -6.75 -17.99 -19.10
CA GLN A 441 -8.18 -17.69 -18.87
C GLN A 441 -8.40 -16.55 -17.88
N ILE A 442 -7.55 -16.42 -16.85
CA ILE A 442 -7.65 -15.29 -15.91
C ILE A 442 -7.24 -14.00 -16.61
N ASP A 443 -6.22 -14.07 -17.47
CA ASP A 443 -5.76 -12.93 -18.25
C ASP A 443 -6.84 -12.43 -19.21
N SER A 444 -7.51 -13.35 -19.92
CA SER A 444 -8.58 -12.97 -20.85
C SER A 444 -9.77 -12.32 -20.15
N ILE A 445 -10.15 -12.80 -18.97
CA ILE A 445 -11.24 -12.22 -18.15
C ILE A 445 -10.93 -10.76 -17.80
N TRP A 446 -9.74 -10.48 -17.24
CA TRP A 446 -9.40 -9.12 -16.82
C TRP A 446 -9.15 -8.17 -18.00
N LEU A 447 -8.53 -8.66 -19.08
CA LEU A 447 -8.34 -7.87 -20.30
C LEU A 447 -9.67 -7.52 -20.96
N GLN A 448 -10.63 -8.45 -20.98
CA GLN A 448 -11.98 -8.17 -21.48
C GLN A 448 -12.71 -7.14 -20.62
N MET A 449 -12.64 -7.26 -19.29
CA MET A 449 -13.22 -6.26 -18.38
C MET A 449 -12.60 -4.87 -18.56
N MET A 450 -11.28 -4.79 -18.74
CA MET A 450 -10.59 -3.52 -18.97
C MET A 450 -11.02 -2.88 -20.31
N ASN A 451 -11.16 -3.68 -21.37
CA ASN A 451 -11.64 -3.20 -22.66
C ASN A 451 -13.08 -2.69 -22.57
N MET A 452 -13.96 -3.40 -21.86
CA MET A 452 -15.33 -2.93 -21.62
C MET A 452 -15.34 -1.60 -20.84
N LYS A 453 -14.53 -1.45 -19.78
CA LYS A 453 -14.45 -0.19 -19.01
C LYS A 453 -14.01 0.99 -19.90
N ASN A 454 -13.09 0.74 -20.84
CA ASN A 454 -12.63 1.76 -21.78
C ASN A 454 -13.66 2.09 -22.87
N GLU A 455 -14.45 1.11 -23.32
CA GLU A 455 -15.51 1.29 -24.33
C GLU A 455 -16.71 2.07 -23.78
N TYR A 456 -17.09 1.85 -22.53
CA TYR A 456 -18.29 2.48 -21.96
C TYR A 456 -18.04 3.86 -21.34
N GLY A 457 -16.78 4.26 -21.13
CA GLY A 457 -16.44 5.50 -20.45
C GLY A 457 -16.88 5.47 -18.98
N ASP A 458 -16.00 5.91 -18.09
CA ASP A 458 -16.32 5.98 -16.66
C ASP A 458 -17.47 6.99 -16.42
N PRO A 459 -18.63 6.57 -15.88
CA PRO A 459 -19.76 7.47 -15.62
C PRO A 459 -19.48 8.52 -14.54
N GLY A 460 -18.34 8.45 -13.85
CA GLY A 460 -17.97 9.34 -12.74
C GLY A 460 -17.00 10.47 -13.10
N THR A 461 -16.29 10.41 -14.22
CA THR A 461 -15.24 11.39 -14.58
C THR A 461 -15.69 12.33 -15.69
N GLY A 462 -16.68 13.17 -15.36
CA GLY A 462 -16.95 14.38 -16.13
C GLY A 462 -15.71 15.28 -16.16
N ARG A 463 -14.98 15.25 -17.29
CA ARG A 463 -13.81 16.08 -17.58
C ARG A 463 -14.13 17.56 -17.31
N PHE A 464 -13.62 18.11 -16.21
CA PHE A 464 -13.33 19.53 -16.09
C PHE A 464 -12.10 19.83 -16.96
N GLY A 465 -12.34 20.06 -18.25
CA GLY A 465 -11.30 20.43 -19.22
C GLY A 465 -11.98 21.03 -20.43
N GLY A 466 -11.86 22.34 -20.57
CA GLY A 466 -12.58 23.15 -21.53
C GLY A 466 -12.45 22.63 -22.95
N ASN A 467 -13.60 22.49 -23.62
CA ASN A 467 -13.65 22.52 -25.06
C ASN A 467 -14.80 23.43 -25.50
N ASN A 468 -14.37 24.41 -26.29
CA ASN A 468 -15.11 25.40 -27.02
C ASN A 468 -16.33 24.78 -27.72
N MET A 469 -17.53 24.94 -27.15
CA MET A 469 -18.79 24.69 -27.85
C MET A 469 -19.35 26.00 -28.36
N GLY A 470 -19.47 26.09 -29.68
CA GLY A 470 -20.01 27.23 -30.40
C GLY A 470 -21.40 27.62 -29.90
N VAL A 471 -21.54 28.92 -29.65
CA VAL A 471 -22.79 29.58 -29.30
C VAL A 471 -23.68 29.65 -30.55
N PRO A 472 -24.90 29.11 -30.55
CA PRO A 472 -25.93 29.55 -31.47
C PRO A 472 -26.57 30.83 -30.90
N SER A 473 -26.52 31.89 -31.69
CA SER A 473 -27.18 33.16 -31.43
C SER A 473 -28.69 33.02 -31.24
N MET A 474 -29.24 33.62 -30.19
CA MET A 474 -30.56 34.24 -30.27
C MET A 474 -30.56 35.57 -29.51
N SER A 475 -30.94 36.60 -30.25
CA SER A 475 -31.06 37.99 -29.83
C SER A 475 -32.38 38.29 -29.14
N THR A 476 -32.37 39.42 -28.43
CA THR A 476 -33.47 40.32 -28.00
C THR A 476 -34.08 40.11 -26.61
N GLY A 477 -34.04 41.20 -25.83
CA GLY A 477 -34.73 41.32 -24.54
C GLY A 477 -34.06 42.31 -23.56
N THR A 478 -33.93 43.57 -23.95
CA THR A 478 -33.46 44.69 -23.12
C THR A 478 -34.30 44.92 -21.86
N SER A 479 -33.65 45.20 -20.73
CA SER A 479 -34.02 46.31 -19.83
C SER A 479 -32.85 46.71 -18.93
N GLN A 480 -32.58 48.01 -18.98
CA GLN A 480 -31.49 48.73 -18.34
C GLN A 480 -31.78 48.94 -16.84
N MET A 481 -30.73 48.98 -16.02
CA MET A 481 -30.54 50.05 -15.03
C MET A 481 -29.04 50.37 -14.92
N ILE A 482 -28.79 51.67 -14.77
CA ILE A 482 -27.57 52.43 -15.07
C ILE A 482 -26.95 52.96 -13.77
N ASP A 483 -25.63 52.74 -13.61
CA ASP A 483 -24.58 53.57 -12.95
C ASP A 483 -24.61 53.92 -11.44
N PRO A 484 -23.51 54.48 -10.84
CA PRO A 484 -22.09 54.54 -11.27
C PRO A 484 -20.98 54.35 -10.19
N ILE A 485 -19.76 54.04 -10.68
CA ILE A 485 -18.43 54.65 -10.40
C ILE A 485 -17.82 54.60 -8.97
N TYR A 486 -16.65 53.96 -8.86
CA TYR A 486 -15.38 54.62 -8.50
C TYR A 486 -14.18 53.88 -9.08
N ASN A 487 -13.35 54.62 -9.82
CA ASN A 487 -12.16 54.19 -10.54
C ASN A 487 -10.96 54.95 -9.95
N ILE A 488 -9.87 54.27 -9.59
CA ILE A 488 -8.54 54.87 -9.45
C ILE A 488 -7.51 53.93 -10.08
N ASN A 489 -7.01 54.37 -11.24
CA ASN A 489 -5.77 53.93 -11.86
C ASN A 489 -4.55 54.42 -11.09
N VAL A 490 -3.49 53.61 -10.95
CA VAL A 490 -2.10 54.05 -11.18
C VAL A 490 -1.31 52.92 -11.84
N ALA A 491 -0.63 53.29 -12.92
CA ALA A 491 0.11 52.48 -13.88
C ALA A 491 1.50 52.03 -13.40
N ALA A 492 2.02 50.94 -13.99
CA ALA A 492 3.31 50.91 -14.71
C ALA A 492 3.69 49.47 -15.12
N THR A 493 3.68 49.20 -16.43
CA THR A 493 4.56 48.21 -17.08
C THR A 493 5.66 48.97 -17.84
N PRO A 494 6.74 48.29 -18.24
CA PRO A 494 6.86 48.05 -19.68
C PRO A 494 7.34 46.64 -20.07
N ASN A 495 6.79 46.22 -21.21
CA ASN A 495 7.15 45.07 -22.04
C ASN A 495 8.62 45.06 -22.48
N ILE A 496 9.17 43.86 -22.69
CA ILE A 496 10.04 43.56 -23.85
C ILE A 496 9.61 42.21 -24.44
N MET A 497 9.16 42.25 -25.69
CA MET A 497 8.93 41.13 -26.59
C MET A 497 9.79 41.41 -27.83
N SER A 498 10.55 40.44 -28.33
CA SER A 498 11.20 40.53 -29.65
C SER A 498 11.02 39.23 -30.42
N GLN A 499 10.57 39.43 -31.66
CA GLN A 499 10.25 38.50 -32.75
C GLN A 499 11.45 37.66 -33.22
N LEU A 500 11.19 36.52 -33.89
CA LEU A 500 11.47 36.39 -35.34
C LEU A 500 10.97 35.07 -35.95
N ASP A 501 10.36 35.26 -37.12
CA ASP A 501 9.77 34.34 -38.10
C ASP A 501 10.79 33.49 -38.86
N GLY A 502 10.33 32.39 -39.47
CA GLY A 502 11.07 31.62 -40.48
C GLY A 502 10.26 30.48 -41.13
N THR A 503 9.76 30.72 -42.34
CA THR A 503 8.90 29.85 -43.17
C THR A 503 9.65 28.98 -44.22
N ILE A 504 9.22 27.70 -44.37
CA ILE A 504 8.89 26.92 -45.63
C ILE A 504 10.07 26.45 -46.53
N PRO A 505 10.03 25.40 -47.44
CA PRO A 505 8.94 24.57 -48.05
C PRO A 505 9.19 23.02 -48.00
N GLY A 506 8.38 22.08 -48.48
CA GLY A 506 7.24 21.93 -49.42
C GLY A 506 7.19 20.42 -49.78
N VAL A 507 6.06 19.75 -50.07
CA VAL A 507 5.41 19.53 -51.40
C VAL A 507 4.30 18.50 -51.09
N GLY A 508 2.99 18.78 -51.27
CA GLY A 508 2.19 18.54 -52.49
C GLY A 508 1.57 17.12 -52.47
N THR A 509 0.28 16.81 -52.72
CA THR A 509 -0.79 17.48 -53.48
C THR A 509 -2.15 16.74 -53.31
N GLY A 510 -3.26 17.50 -53.17
CA GLY A 510 -4.55 17.30 -53.89
C GLY A 510 -5.68 16.46 -53.23
N LEU A 511 -6.75 17.05 -52.67
CA LEU A 511 -8.03 17.54 -53.27
C LEU A 511 -9.11 16.47 -53.65
N THR A 512 -10.06 16.22 -52.72
CA THR A 512 -11.57 16.16 -52.83
C THR A 512 -12.30 15.17 -53.80
N PRO A 513 -13.64 14.97 -53.75
CA PRO A 513 -14.50 14.37 -52.69
C PRO A 513 -15.55 13.34 -53.26
N GLY A 514 -16.21 12.52 -52.43
CA GLY A 514 -17.49 11.86 -52.81
C GLY A 514 -17.83 10.50 -52.17
N PRO A 515 -19.11 10.07 -52.14
CA PRO A 515 -19.72 9.33 -51.03
C PRO A 515 -20.08 7.86 -51.35
N GLY A 516 -20.28 7.01 -50.32
CA GLY A 516 -20.96 5.73 -50.50
C GLY A 516 -20.70 4.67 -49.42
N ASN A 517 -21.79 4.27 -48.75
CA ASN A 517 -21.90 3.09 -47.89
C ASN A 517 -21.39 1.80 -48.56
N ALA A 518 -20.77 0.89 -47.79
CA ALA A 518 -21.08 -0.55 -47.75
C ALA A 518 -19.98 -1.38 -47.04
N PHE A 519 -20.39 -2.16 -46.05
CA PHE A 519 -19.92 -3.51 -45.73
C PHE A 519 -18.43 -3.76 -45.37
N SER A 520 -18.20 -4.12 -44.09
CA SER A 520 -17.17 -5.06 -43.62
C SER A 520 -17.24 -6.42 -44.36
N PRO A 521 -16.32 -7.40 -44.17
CA PRO A 521 -15.16 -7.47 -43.26
C PRO A 521 -13.87 -8.02 -43.90
N ALA A 522 -12.71 -7.72 -43.30
CA ALA A 522 -11.55 -8.61 -43.13
C ALA A 522 -10.31 -7.75 -42.89
N ILE A 523 -9.58 -8.04 -41.80
CA ILE A 523 -8.11 -8.15 -41.69
C ILE A 523 -7.80 -8.44 -40.20
N PRO A 524 -6.80 -9.30 -39.93
CA PRO A 524 -6.80 -10.23 -38.80
C PRO A 524 -6.38 -9.59 -37.48
N MET A 525 -7.03 -10.05 -36.40
CA MET A 525 -6.58 -9.84 -35.03
C MET A 525 -5.27 -10.59 -34.82
N ASN A 526 -4.16 -9.87 -34.90
CA ASN A 526 -2.87 -10.34 -34.42
C ASN A 526 -2.89 -10.25 -32.89
N PHE A 527 -2.97 -11.39 -32.21
CA PHE A 527 -2.83 -11.47 -30.76
C PHE A 527 -1.37 -11.19 -30.39
N GLY A 528 -1.07 -9.92 -30.09
CA GLY A 528 0.20 -9.47 -29.56
C GLY A 528 0.44 -9.96 -28.13
N SER A 529 1.67 -10.42 -27.88
CA SER A 529 2.12 -10.99 -26.62
C SER A 529 2.03 -10.03 -25.43
N ALA A 530 1.93 -10.58 -24.21
CA ALA A 530 1.91 -9.85 -22.94
C ALA A 530 3.09 -8.88 -22.68
N ASN A 531 4.08 -8.83 -23.57
CA ASN A 531 5.23 -7.91 -23.49
C ASN A 531 4.91 -6.48 -23.94
N GLU A 532 3.86 -6.25 -24.74
CA GLU A 532 3.53 -4.90 -25.23
C GLU A 532 2.96 -3.96 -24.14
N LEU A 533 2.48 -4.52 -23.01
CA LEU A 533 1.91 -3.75 -21.89
C LEU A 533 2.94 -2.89 -21.13
N PHE A 534 4.24 -3.19 -21.28
CA PHE A 534 5.33 -2.51 -20.57
C PHE A 534 6.39 -1.90 -21.50
N GLU A 535 6.21 -1.97 -22.82
CA GLU A 535 7.22 -1.58 -23.81
C GLU A 535 7.56 -0.07 -23.82
N ASN A 536 6.71 0.76 -23.20
CA ASN A 536 6.88 2.22 -23.16
C ASN A 536 6.88 2.81 -21.73
N TYR A 537 6.99 1.98 -20.68
CA TYR A 537 7.06 2.51 -19.31
C TYR A 537 8.51 2.89 -18.98
N PRO A 538 8.82 4.17 -18.67
CA PRO A 538 10.18 4.56 -18.33
C PRO A 538 10.60 3.86 -17.04
N ILE A 539 11.50 2.88 -17.16
CA ILE A 539 12.08 2.10 -16.06
C ILE A 539 12.65 3.04 -14.98
N ASP A 540 13.16 4.21 -15.39
CA ASP A 540 13.70 5.25 -14.51
C ASP A 540 12.64 5.89 -13.57
N GLU A 541 11.36 5.86 -13.92
CA GLU A 541 10.29 6.38 -13.04
C GLU A 541 9.87 5.34 -11.99
N LEU A 542 9.91 4.04 -12.31
CA LEU A 542 9.61 2.97 -11.34
C LEU A 542 10.55 3.02 -10.13
N PHE A 543 11.80 3.46 -10.32
CA PHE A 543 12.81 3.52 -9.26
C PHE A 543 12.94 4.87 -8.56
N LYS A 544 12.33 5.94 -9.07
CA LYS A 544 12.31 7.24 -8.38
C LYS A 544 11.54 7.15 -7.06
N ASP A 545 10.47 6.36 -7.02
CA ASP A 545 9.66 6.16 -5.81
C ASP A 545 10.28 5.17 -4.80
N PHE A 546 11.38 4.49 -5.17
CA PHE A 546 12.16 3.63 -4.27
C PHE A 546 13.40 4.32 -3.66
N SER A 547 13.58 5.62 -3.90
CA SER A 547 14.77 6.39 -3.50
C SER A 547 14.61 7.23 -2.23
#